data_AF-A0A968JGU1-F1
#
_entry.id   AF-A0A968JGU1-F1
#
_cell.length_a   1.000
_cell.length_b   1.000
_cell.length_c   1.000
_cell.angle_alpha   90.00
_cell.angle_beta   90.00
_cell.angle_gamma   90.00
#
_symmetry.space_group_name_H-M   'P 1'
#
loop_
_entity.id
_entity.type
_entity.pdbx_description
1 polymer ?
#
loop_
_entity_poly.entity_id
_entity_poly.type
_entity_poly.pdbx_seq_one_letter_code
_entity_poly.pdbx_strand_id
1 'polypeptide(L)'
;TAILAYKYKLIEAILEDGRMVYKIEVIPRKNSNSTCKGYIYINDELWNINRIEVEFYKGGLKFYDAFQLKQHYQQIKDSLWIPYRQEFIYETKQGNKQTFKGNTTIFYKDFQKGVVFPERFFRNEVAVTTKEAYERDSSYWQQVRTEPFERKHPENGSFSR
;
A
#
# COMPACT_ATOMS: atom_id res chain seq x y z
N THR A 1 21.69 8.25 -3.13
CA THR A 1 21.48 8.98 -1.87
C THR A 1 20.87 8.12 -0.75
N ALA A 2 20.14 7.04 -1.03
CA ALA A 2 19.52 6.17 -0.01
C ALA A 2 20.50 5.55 1.01
N ILE A 3 21.69 5.11 0.60
CA ILE A 3 22.72 4.53 1.50
C ILE A 3 23.17 5.53 2.57
N LEU A 4 23.19 6.83 2.24
CA LEU A 4 23.58 7.90 3.17
C LEU A 4 22.41 8.35 4.07
N ALA A 5 21.16 8.10 3.64
CA ALA A 5 19.96 8.52 4.36
C ALA A 5 19.47 7.46 5.35
N TYR A 6 19.74 6.18 5.10
CA TYR A 6 19.21 5.06 5.88
C TYR A 6 20.32 4.18 6.48
N LYS A 7 19.97 3.49 7.56
CA LYS A 7 20.64 2.30 8.07
C LYS A 7 19.77 1.10 7.71
N TYR A 8 20.42 0.00 7.38
CA TYR A 8 19.76 -1.26 7.04
C TYR A 8 20.20 -2.31 8.04
N LYS A 9 19.26 -3.12 8.51
CA LYS A 9 19.54 -4.26 9.39
C LYS A 9 18.82 -5.48 8.85
N LEU A 10 19.56 -6.53 8.53
CA LEU A 10 18.96 -7.83 8.25
C LEU A 10 18.35 -8.35 9.55
N ILE A 11 17.05 -8.62 9.53
CA ILE A 11 16.30 -9.09 10.70
C ILE A 11 16.19 -10.60 10.68
N GLU A 12 15.81 -11.16 9.54
CA GLU A 12 15.59 -12.58 9.36
C GLU A 12 15.68 -12.96 7.89
N ALA A 13 15.94 -14.24 7.65
CA ALA A 13 15.84 -14.89 6.35
C ALA A 13 14.71 -15.92 6.45
N ILE A 14 13.69 -15.79 5.61
CA ILE A 14 12.43 -16.53 5.69
C ILE A 14 12.31 -17.41 4.45
N LEU A 15 12.02 -18.69 4.62
CA LEU A 15 11.71 -19.57 3.47
C LEU A 15 10.22 -19.46 3.15
N GLU A 16 9.87 -18.84 2.02
CA GLU A 16 8.49 -18.68 1.54
C GLU A 16 8.39 -19.21 0.11
N ASP A 17 7.38 -20.06 -0.16
CA ASP A 17 7.14 -20.66 -1.49
C ASP A 17 8.38 -21.33 -2.10
N GLY A 18 9.23 -21.94 -1.26
CA GLY A 18 10.47 -22.59 -1.67
C GLY A 18 11.61 -21.63 -2.03
N ARG A 19 11.44 -20.32 -1.82
CA ARG A 19 12.47 -19.30 -2.05
C ARG A 19 12.83 -18.60 -0.73
N MET A 20 14.10 -18.28 -0.54
CA MET A 20 14.56 -17.52 0.61
C MET A 20 14.21 -16.03 0.42
N VAL A 21 13.74 -15.37 1.47
CA VAL A 21 13.33 -13.96 1.47
C VAL A 21 13.98 -13.25 2.67
N TYR A 22 14.77 -12.23 2.40
CA TYR A 22 15.42 -11.42 3.42
C TYR A 22 14.53 -10.29 3.88
N LYS A 23 14.19 -10.27 5.17
CA LYS A 23 13.54 -9.13 5.80
C LYS A 23 14.58 -8.16 6.32
N ILE A 24 14.57 -6.96 5.76
CA ILE A 24 15.52 -5.91 6.06
C ILE A 24 14.77 -4.74 6.66
N GLU A 25 15.15 -4.36 7.88
CA GLU A 25 14.67 -3.15 8.52
C GLU A 25 15.35 -1.92 7.91
N VAL A 26 14.54 -0.92 7.54
CA VAL A 26 14.97 0.37 6.99
C VAL A 26 14.76 1.43 8.06
N ILE A 27 15.87 2.03 8.52
CA ILE A 27 15.87 3.00 9.62
C ILE A 27 16.46 4.31 9.09
N PRO A 28 15.74 5.43 9.09
CA PRO A 28 16.31 6.70 8.66
C PRO A 28 17.34 7.19 9.66
N ARG A 29 18.44 7.75 9.16
CA ARG A 29 19.49 8.36 9.98
C ARG A 29 19.07 9.70 10.58
N LYS A 30 18.21 10.42 9.87
CA LYS A 30 17.60 11.67 10.32
C LYS A 30 16.13 11.65 9.95
N ASN A 31 15.27 11.91 10.92
CA ASN A 31 13.85 12.08 10.67
C ASN A 31 13.68 13.37 9.85
N SER A 32 13.25 13.23 8.60
CA SER A 32 12.94 14.34 7.71
C SER A 32 11.57 14.12 7.07
N ASN A 33 11.09 15.15 6.38
CA ASN A 33 9.79 15.14 5.72
C ASN A 33 9.74 14.19 4.50
N SER A 34 10.84 13.57 4.11
CA SER A 34 10.90 12.64 2.97
C SER A 34 11.41 11.25 3.34
N THR A 35 11.54 10.97 4.64
CA THR A 35 12.02 9.67 5.12
C THR A 35 10.89 8.79 5.63
N CYS A 36 11.04 7.47 5.48
CA CYS A 36 10.16 6.46 6.05
C CYS A 36 10.95 5.49 6.94
N LYS A 37 10.25 4.67 7.71
CA LYS A 37 10.85 3.55 8.47
C LYS A 37 9.99 2.32 8.30
N GLY A 38 10.57 1.13 8.46
CA GLY A 38 9.81 -0.12 8.38
C GLY A 38 10.65 -1.24 7.80
N TYR A 39 10.05 -2.07 6.95
CA TYR A 39 10.65 -3.27 6.42
C TYR A 39 10.54 -3.34 4.90
N ILE A 40 11.61 -3.82 4.28
CA ILE A 40 11.61 -4.29 2.90
C ILE A 40 11.95 -5.76 2.91
N TYR A 41 11.30 -6.52 2.04
CA TYR A 41 11.54 -7.95 1.89
C TYR A 41 12.08 -8.18 0.49
N ILE A 42 13.25 -8.81 0.40
CA ILE A 42 13.98 -9.03 -0.85
C ILE A 42 14.08 -10.52 -1.10
N ASN A 43 13.69 -10.98 -2.29
CA ASN A 43 13.89 -12.38 -2.67
C ASN A 43 15.39 -12.65 -2.87
N ASP A 44 15.86 -13.74 -2.27
CA ASP A 44 17.21 -14.27 -2.51
C ASP A 44 17.36 -14.69 -3.98
N GLU A 45 18.60 -14.65 -4.47
CA GLU A 45 19.02 -14.89 -5.87
C GLU A 45 18.50 -13.88 -6.90
N LEU A 46 17.23 -13.46 -6.82
CA LEU A 46 16.59 -12.51 -7.74
C LEU A 46 16.85 -11.05 -7.39
N TRP A 47 17.15 -10.76 -6.11
CA TRP A 47 17.40 -9.41 -5.59
C TRP A 47 16.31 -8.37 -5.89
N ASN A 48 15.08 -8.83 -6.10
CA ASN A 48 13.92 -7.99 -6.33
C ASN A 48 13.03 -7.92 -5.09
N ILE A 49 12.13 -6.95 -5.09
CA ILE A 49 11.26 -6.68 -3.95
C ILE A 49 10.12 -7.70 -3.93
N ASN A 50 9.98 -8.40 -2.80
CA ASN A 50 8.86 -9.29 -2.51
C ASN A 50 7.68 -8.50 -1.91
N ARG A 51 7.94 -7.74 -0.84
CA ARG A 51 6.96 -6.82 -0.23
C ARG A 51 7.64 -5.66 0.48
N ILE A 52 6.89 -4.59 0.70
CA ILE A 52 7.31 -3.37 1.39
C ILE A 52 6.27 -3.05 2.45
N GLU A 53 6.72 -2.74 3.67
CA GLU A 53 5.88 -2.27 4.76
C GLU A 53 6.55 -1.08 5.42
N VAL A 54 6.10 0.13 5.13
CA VAL A 54 6.76 1.35 5.60
C VAL A 54 5.78 2.35 6.18
N GLU A 55 6.23 3.06 7.20
CA GLU A 55 5.53 4.15 7.88
C GLU A 55 6.27 5.47 7.62
N PHE A 56 5.52 6.54 7.44
CA PHE A 56 6.05 7.87 7.19
C PHE A 56 5.97 8.72 8.46
N TYR A 57 6.99 9.55 8.68
CA TYR A 57 6.98 10.49 9.80
C TYR A 57 5.96 11.59 9.56
N LYS A 58 5.29 12.02 10.62
CA LYS A 58 4.31 13.11 10.59
C LYS A 58 4.83 14.36 9.87
N GLY A 59 6.10 14.74 10.07
CA GLY A 59 6.70 15.89 9.38
C GLY A 59 6.61 15.82 7.85
N GLY A 60 6.59 14.61 7.27
CA GLY A 60 6.43 14.38 5.84
C GLY A 60 4.99 14.37 5.33
N LEU A 61 4.01 14.39 6.23
CA LEU A 61 2.61 14.26 5.89
C LEU A 61 1.93 15.63 5.98
N LYS A 62 1.36 16.09 4.86
CA LYS A 62 0.64 17.38 4.81
C LYS A 62 -0.77 17.31 5.41
N PHE A 63 -1.44 16.17 5.26
CA PHE A 63 -2.86 16.00 5.62
C PHE A 63 -3.11 14.91 6.67
N TYR A 64 -2.14 14.03 6.91
CA TYR A 64 -2.28 12.87 7.77
C TYR A 64 -1.32 12.98 8.96
N ASP A 65 -1.75 12.51 10.12
CA ASP A 65 -0.90 12.40 11.32
C ASP A 65 -0.06 11.12 11.32
N ALA A 66 -0.60 10.04 10.73
CA ALA A 66 0.11 8.80 10.49
C ALA A 66 -0.26 8.24 9.11
N PHE A 67 0.73 7.65 8.44
CA PHE A 67 0.55 7.04 7.13
C PHE A 67 1.46 5.83 7.00
N GLN A 68 0.88 4.71 6.62
CA GLN A 68 1.57 3.45 6.36
C GLN A 68 1.23 2.98 4.94
N LEU A 69 2.26 2.51 4.24
CA LEU A 69 2.17 1.86 2.95
C LEU A 69 2.58 0.40 3.13
N LYS A 70 1.68 -0.52 2.75
CA LYS A 70 2.00 -1.92 2.52
C LYS A 70 1.86 -2.23 1.04
N GLN A 71 2.82 -2.90 0.45
CA GLN A 71 2.80 -3.23 -0.97
C GLN A 71 3.38 -4.62 -1.18
N HIS A 72 2.62 -5.49 -1.82
CA HIS A 72 3.02 -6.86 -2.09
C HIS A 72 3.19 -7.05 -3.59
N TYR A 73 4.26 -7.75 -3.95
CA TYR A 73 4.61 -8.08 -5.31
C TYR A 73 4.42 -9.57 -5.54
N GLN A 74 4.07 -9.92 -6.77
CA GLN A 74 3.98 -11.31 -7.21
C GLN A 74 4.74 -11.47 -8.50
N GLN A 75 5.29 -12.66 -8.68
CA GLN A 75 5.85 -13.08 -9.96
C GLN A 75 4.69 -13.34 -10.93
N ILE A 76 4.68 -12.61 -12.05
CA ILE A 76 3.92 -12.98 -13.24
C ILE A 76 4.86 -13.66 -14.24
N LYS A 77 4.29 -14.15 -15.35
CA LYS A 77 5.01 -14.84 -16.45
C LYS A 77 6.39 -14.19 -16.74
N ASP A 78 7.35 -15.03 -17.09
CA ASP A 78 8.71 -14.65 -17.51
C ASP A 78 9.54 -13.91 -16.44
N SER A 79 9.38 -14.28 -15.16
CA SER A 79 10.18 -13.77 -14.02
C SER A 79 10.00 -12.28 -13.70
N LEU A 80 8.96 -11.63 -14.25
CA LEU A 80 8.63 -10.26 -13.94
C LEU A 80 7.85 -10.19 -12.62
N TRP A 81 8.29 -9.33 -11.70
CA TRP A 81 7.57 -9.09 -10.44
C TRP A 81 6.81 -7.77 -10.52
N ILE A 82 5.50 -7.82 -10.29
CA ILE A 82 4.62 -6.65 -10.31
C ILE A 82 3.90 -6.50 -8.98
N PRO A 83 3.56 -5.27 -8.56
CA PRO A 83 2.67 -5.09 -7.42
C PRO A 83 1.31 -5.69 -7.74
N TYR A 84 0.75 -6.47 -6.82
CA TYR A 84 -0.61 -7.02 -6.97
C TYR A 84 -1.56 -6.52 -5.89
N ARG A 85 -1.02 -6.10 -4.73
CA ARG A 85 -1.79 -5.52 -3.63
C ARG A 85 -1.03 -4.33 -3.07
N GLN A 86 -1.72 -3.22 -2.89
CA GLN A 86 -1.19 -2.02 -2.29
C GLN A 86 -2.22 -1.47 -1.31
N GLU A 87 -1.79 -1.22 -0.08
CA GLU A 87 -2.65 -0.83 1.02
C GLU A 87 -2.08 0.44 1.66
N PHE A 88 -2.91 1.47 1.71
CA PHE A 88 -2.62 2.74 2.35
C PHE A 88 -3.46 2.85 3.62
N ILE A 89 -2.80 2.89 4.77
CA ILE A 89 -3.44 3.03 6.08
C ILE A 89 -3.09 4.41 6.59
N TYR A 90 -4.09 5.22 6.92
CA TYR A 90 -3.86 6.61 7.31
C TYR A 90 -4.76 7.05 8.44
N GLU A 91 -4.22 7.92 9.29
CA GLU A 91 -4.91 8.52 10.43
C GLU A 91 -4.76 10.04 10.36
N THR A 92 -5.83 10.78 10.65
CA THR A 92 -5.79 12.24 10.77
C THR A 92 -6.66 12.70 11.94
N LYS A 93 -6.16 13.65 12.73
CA LYS A 93 -6.84 14.24 13.88
C LYS A 93 -7.49 15.54 13.46
N GLN A 94 -8.81 15.61 13.56
CA GLN A 94 -9.57 16.83 13.35
C GLN A 94 -9.90 17.46 14.71
N GLY A 95 -9.09 18.43 15.12
CA GLY A 95 -9.22 19.08 16.43
C GLY A 95 -8.93 18.14 17.61
N ASN A 96 -9.41 18.51 18.80
CA ASN A 96 -9.06 17.82 20.05
C ASN A 96 -9.90 16.56 20.35
N LYS A 97 -10.86 16.18 19.50
CA LYS A 97 -11.84 15.14 19.83
C LYS A 97 -12.09 14.08 18.76
N GLN A 98 -11.71 14.29 17.50
CA GLN A 98 -12.00 13.34 16.43
C GLN A 98 -10.74 12.85 15.75
N THR A 99 -10.61 11.53 15.67
CA THR A 99 -9.55 10.85 14.93
C THR A 99 -10.22 10.07 13.80
N PHE A 100 -9.88 10.42 12.57
CA PHE A 100 -10.32 9.72 11.38
C PHE A 100 -9.26 8.70 10.99
N LYS A 101 -9.69 7.45 10.81
CA LYS A 101 -8.86 6.36 10.30
C LYS A 101 -9.44 5.91 8.97
N GLY A 102 -8.58 5.77 7.97
CA GLY A 102 -8.96 5.28 6.66
C GLY A 102 -8.00 4.21 6.17
N ASN A 103 -8.51 3.35 5.30
CA ASN A 103 -7.74 2.34 4.62
C ASN A 103 -8.18 2.32 3.15
N THR A 104 -7.21 2.43 2.24
CA THR A 104 -7.41 2.26 0.81
C THR A 104 -6.59 1.08 0.33
N THR A 105 -7.26 0.02 -0.13
CA THR A 105 -6.62 -1.15 -0.73
C THR A 105 -6.85 -1.17 -2.25
N ILE A 106 -5.77 -1.35 -3.01
CA ILE A 106 -5.74 -1.41 -4.47
C ILE A 106 -5.23 -2.80 -4.86
N PHE A 107 -5.95 -3.47 -5.75
CA PHE A 107 -5.53 -4.73 -6.37
C PHE A 107 -5.25 -4.53 -7.84
N TYR A 108 -4.08 -4.97 -8.31
CA TYR A 108 -3.72 -4.95 -9.72
C TYR A 108 -3.97 -6.35 -10.31
N LYS A 109 -4.74 -6.41 -11.39
CA LYS A 109 -5.09 -7.63 -12.13
C LYS A 109 -4.83 -7.43 -13.62
N ASP A 110 -4.73 -8.53 -14.36
CA ASP A 110 -4.67 -8.57 -15.82
C ASP A 110 -3.56 -7.70 -16.45
N PHE A 111 -2.34 -7.81 -15.91
CA PHE A 111 -1.19 -7.07 -16.43
C PHE A 111 -0.83 -7.52 -17.86
N GLN A 112 -0.84 -6.57 -18.79
CA GLN A 112 -0.47 -6.78 -20.19
C GLN A 112 0.88 -6.13 -20.51
N LYS A 113 1.82 -6.92 -21.02
CA LYS A 113 3.14 -6.45 -21.48
C LYS A 113 3.09 -6.10 -22.96
N GLY A 114 3.80 -5.05 -23.36
CA GLY A 114 4.01 -4.73 -24.78
C GLY A 114 2.79 -4.12 -25.47
N VAL A 115 1.89 -3.48 -24.72
CA VAL A 115 0.79 -2.71 -25.31
C VAL A 115 1.39 -1.58 -26.15
N VAL A 116 1.12 -1.61 -27.46
CA VAL A 116 1.51 -0.53 -28.36
C VAL A 116 0.43 0.55 -28.25
N PHE A 117 0.80 1.66 -27.62
CA PHE A 117 -0.08 2.81 -27.52
C PHE A 117 -0.01 3.64 -28.81
N PRO A 118 -1.14 4.09 -29.38
CA PRO A 118 -1.12 4.98 -30.54
C PRO A 118 -0.45 6.32 -30.20
N GLU A 119 0.01 7.06 -31.21
CA GLU A 119 0.56 8.40 -30.98
C GLU A 119 -0.45 9.30 -30.27
N ARG A 120 0.03 10.08 -29.29
CA ARG A 120 -0.79 10.98 -28.46
C ARG A 120 -1.87 10.28 -27.62
N PHE A 121 -1.68 9.00 -27.27
CA PHE A 121 -2.56 8.27 -26.35
C PHE A 121 -2.62 8.92 -24.95
N PHE A 122 -1.48 9.27 -24.37
CA PHE A 122 -1.41 9.97 -23.08
C PHE A 122 -1.55 11.48 -23.29
N ARG A 123 -2.78 11.98 -23.38
CA ARG A 123 -3.08 13.42 -23.27
C ARG A 123 -3.12 13.82 -21.79
N ASN A 124 -3.31 15.12 -21.49
CA ASN A 124 -3.45 15.65 -20.13
C ASN A 124 -4.78 15.24 -19.45
N GLU A 125 -5.18 13.97 -19.54
CA GLU A 125 -6.35 13.47 -18.84
C GLU A 125 -6.03 13.31 -17.35
N VAL A 126 -6.72 14.13 -16.56
CA VAL A 126 -6.87 13.95 -15.11
C VAL A 126 -7.77 12.73 -14.93
N ALA A 127 -7.33 11.74 -14.13
CA ALA A 127 -8.02 10.49 -13.84
C ALA A 127 -9.55 10.60 -13.99
N VAL A 128 -10.11 9.97 -15.02
CA VAL A 128 -11.55 9.98 -15.28
C VAL A 128 -12.20 9.00 -14.31
N THR A 129 -12.67 9.49 -13.17
CA THR A 129 -13.67 8.77 -12.37
C THR A 129 -14.94 8.74 -13.23
N THR A 130 -15.21 7.63 -13.92
CA THR A 130 -16.46 7.50 -14.69
C THR A 130 -17.64 7.74 -13.75
N LYS A 131 -18.64 8.50 -14.20
CA LYS A 131 -19.86 8.78 -13.41
C LYS A 131 -20.52 7.50 -12.88
N GLU A 132 -20.31 6.37 -13.55
CA GLU A 132 -20.75 5.03 -13.16
C GLU A 132 -20.20 4.57 -11.80
N ALA A 133 -19.07 5.10 -11.31
CA ALA A 133 -18.54 4.75 -9.99
C ALA A 133 -19.46 5.21 -8.84
N TYR A 134 -20.26 6.25 -9.07
CA TYR A 134 -21.26 6.74 -8.11
C TYR A 134 -22.59 5.96 -8.16
N GLU A 135 -22.87 5.24 -9.26
CA GLU A 135 -24.13 4.51 -9.47
C GLU A 135 -24.04 3.02 -9.11
N ARG A 136 -22.85 2.51 -8.78
CA ARG A 136 -22.64 1.10 -8.43
C ARG A 136 -22.97 0.87 -6.94
N ASP A 137 -24.08 0.16 -6.71
CA ASP A 137 -24.63 -0.16 -5.39
C ASP A 137 -23.65 -0.97 -4.50
N SER A 138 -23.86 -0.90 -3.19
CA SER A 138 -23.13 -1.61 -2.13
C SER A 138 -22.94 -3.12 -2.39
N SER A 139 -23.89 -3.76 -3.08
CA SER A 139 -23.86 -5.17 -3.49
C SER A 139 -22.81 -5.46 -4.57
N TYR A 140 -22.58 -4.53 -5.50
CA TYR A 140 -21.52 -4.64 -6.51
C TYR A 140 -20.13 -4.56 -5.87
N TRP A 141 -19.95 -3.66 -4.90
CA TRP A 141 -18.69 -3.54 -4.16
C TRP A 141 -18.41 -4.74 -3.23
N GLN A 142 -19.44 -5.51 -2.84
CA GLN A 142 -19.28 -6.76 -2.09
C GLN A 142 -18.81 -7.91 -2.99
N GLN A 143 -19.25 -7.98 -4.24
CA GLN A 143 -18.84 -9.04 -5.18
C GLN A 143 -17.43 -8.83 -5.79
N VAL A 144 -17.01 -7.57 -6.00
CA VAL A 144 -15.70 -7.27 -6.60
C VAL A 144 -14.58 -7.20 -5.55
N ARG A 145 -14.93 -7.12 -4.25
CA ARG A 145 -13.95 -7.15 -3.16
C ARG A 145 -13.34 -8.52 -3.01
N THR A 146 -12.01 -8.58 -3.08
CA THR A 146 -11.24 -9.77 -2.71
C THR A 146 -11.26 -10.00 -1.19
N GLU A 147 -11.55 -8.98 -0.37
CA GLU A 147 -11.64 -9.09 1.10
C GLU A 147 -12.93 -8.46 1.66
N PRO A 148 -13.65 -9.13 2.59
CA PRO A 148 -14.85 -8.58 3.23
C PRO A 148 -14.54 -7.35 4.09
N PHE A 149 -15.56 -6.55 4.35
CA PHE A 149 -15.47 -5.42 5.28
C PHE A 149 -15.30 -5.96 6.72
N GLU A 150 -14.16 -5.74 7.37
CA GLU A 150 -14.05 -5.98 8.82
C GLU A 150 -14.79 -4.87 9.57
N ARG A 151 -16.02 -5.18 9.99
CA ARG A 151 -16.81 -4.33 10.87
C ARG A 151 -16.33 -4.52 12.30
N LYS A 152 -15.28 -3.80 12.73
CA LYS A 152 -15.06 -3.61 14.17
C LYS A 152 -15.85 -2.39 14.65
N HIS A 153 -17.15 -2.60 14.84
CA HIS A 153 -17.96 -1.79 15.75
C HIS A 153 -17.98 -2.51 17.10
N PRO A 154 -17.60 -1.87 18.22
CA PRO A 154 -18.02 -2.37 19.52
C PRO A 154 -19.52 -2.13 19.65
N GLU A 155 -20.29 -3.22 19.62
CA GLU A 155 -21.64 -3.23 20.17
C GLU A 155 -21.53 -2.92 21.67
N ASN A 156 -22.23 -1.88 22.12
CA ASN A 156 -23.02 -1.85 23.36
C ASN A 156 -23.49 -0.41 23.66
N GLY A 157 -24.79 -0.19 23.54
CA GLY A 157 -25.43 1.08 23.89
C GLY A 157 -26.88 1.12 23.41
N SER A 158 -27.72 0.28 24.00
CA SER A 158 -29.18 0.34 23.87
C SER A 158 -29.70 1.73 24.27
N PHE A 159 -30.41 2.40 23.37
CA PHE A 159 -31.35 3.46 23.73
C PHE A 159 -32.70 3.15 23.09
N SER A 160 -33.59 2.58 23.91
CA SER A 160 -35.03 2.68 23.74
C SER A 160 -35.49 4.11 24.09
N ARG A 161 -36.55 4.54 23.39
CA ARG A 161 -37.21 5.85 23.40
C ARG A 161 -37.27 6.58 24.74
#